data_AF-A0A1Q5R8A1-F1
#
_entry.id   AF-A0A1Q5R8A1-F1
#
_cell.length_a   1.000
_cell.length_b   1.000
_cell.length_c   1.000
_cell.angle_alpha   90.00
_cell.angle_beta   90.00
_cell.angle_gamma   90.00
#
_symmetry.space_group_name_H-M   'P 1'
#
loop_
_entity.id
_entity.type
_entity.pdbx_description
1 polymer ?
#
loop_
_entity_poly.entity_id
_entity_poly.type
_entity_poly.pdbx_seq_one_letter_code
_entity_poly.pdbx_strand_id
1 'polypeptide(L)' 'MPKATKKTFKRGDHVSWNSEAGRVRGHVLRVHTTDVDYKGYVHHATPDDPQYEIKSDKTDHVALHKGKALRLLRS' A
#
# COMPACT_ATOMS: atom_id res chain seq x y z
N MET A 1 -13.04 -8.57 -20.39
CA MET A 1 -13.08 -7.50 -19.37
C MET A 1 -11.67 -6.96 -19.19
N PRO A 2 -11.41 -5.65 -19.36
CA PRO A 2 -10.05 -5.15 -19.22
C PRO A 2 -9.68 -5.21 -17.73
N LYS A 3 -8.72 -6.06 -17.38
CA LYS A 3 -8.10 -6.05 -16.04
C LYS A 3 -7.49 -4.66 -15.88
N ALA A 4 -7.97 -3.88 -14.92
CA ALA A 4 -7.34 -2.62 -14.54
C ALA A 4 -5.84 -2.89 -14.38
N THR A 5 -5.02 -2.20 -15.17
CA THR A 5 -3.55 -2.35 -15.14
C THR A 5 -3.10 -2.23 -13.70
N LYS A 6 -2.65 -3.35 -13.12
CA LYS A 6 -2.22 -3.44 -11.73
C LYS A 6 -1.04 -2.49 -11.57
N LYS A 7 -1.31 -1.30 -11.04
CA LYS A 7 -0.25 -0.34 -10.76
C LYS A 7 0.58 -0.93 -9.63
N THR A 8 1.80 -1.33 -9.98
CA THR A 8 2.81 -1.74 -9.01
C THR A 8 3.48 -0.49 -8.47
N PHE A 9 3.73 -0.50 -7.17
CA PHE A 9 4.48 0.54 -6.48
C PHE A 9 5.81 -0.04 -6.05
N LYS A 10 6.81 0.82 -5.88
CA LYS A 10 8.11 0.44 -5.34
C LYS A 10 8.36 1.15 -4.02
N ARG A 11 9.29 0.59 -3.23
CA ARG A 11 9.79 1.25 -2.03
C ARG A 11 10.26 2.67 -2.38
N GLY A 12 9.86 3.63 -1.56
CA GLY A 12 10.12 5.05 -1.74
C GLY A 12 9.06 5.80 -2.56
N ASP A 13 8.13 5.11 -3.23
CA ASP A 13 7.04 5.80 -3.93
C ASP A 13 6.15 6.52 -2.93
N HIS A 14 5.83 7.78 -3.22
CA HIS A 14 4.82 8.54 -2.50
C HIS A 14 3.43 8.15 -3.02
N VAL A 15 2.59 7.65 -2.13
CA VAL A 15 1.24 7.18 -2.42
C VAL A 15 0.21 7.91 -1.57
N SER A 16 -1.02 7.93 -2.07
CA SER A 16 -2.19 8.36 -1.31
C SER A 16 -3.25 7.28 -1.32
N TRP A 17 -4.00 7.20 -0.23
CA TRP A 17 -5.13 6.29 -0.08
C TRP A 17 -6.27 6.98 0.67
N ASN A 18 -7.47 6.44 0.54
CA ASN A 18 -8.59 6.88 1.37
C ASN A 18 -8.61 6.09 2.66
N SER A 19 -8.73 6.81 3.77
CA SER A 19 -9.01 6.30 5.10
C SER A 19 -10.36 6.85 5.57
N GLU A 20 -10.91 6.30 6.64
CA GLU A 20 -12.17 6.76 7.25
C GLU A 20 -12.10 8.25 7.64
N ALA A 21 -10.93 8.69 8.09
CA ALA A 21 -10.65 10.09 8.42
C ALA A 21 -10.37 10.99 7.19
N GLY A 22 -10.54 10.48 5.97
CA GLY A 22 -10.28 11.19 4.72
C GLY A 22 -9.02 10.72 3.99
N ARG A 23 -8.50 11.55 3.08
CA ARG A 23 -7.40 11.17 2.19
C ARG A 23 -6.05 11.31 2.88
N VAL A 24 -5.35 10.19 3.04
CA VAL A 24 -4.03 10.10 3.68
C VAL A 24 -2.94 9.96 2.61
N ARG A 25 -1.73 10.38 2.96
CA ARG A 25 -0.53 10.34 2.12
C ARG A 25 0.63 9.75 2.90
N GLY A 26 1.55 9.12 2.19
CA GLY A 26 2.64 8.40 2.81
C GLY A 26 3.58 7.78 1.78
N HIS A 27 4.63 7.15 2.28
CA HIS A 27 5.66 6.53 1.47
C HIS A 27 5.67 5.01 1.64
N VAL A 28 5.80 4.29 0.53
CA VAL A 28 5.95 2.84 0.55
C VAL A 28 7.28 2.49 1.19
N LEU A 29 7.24 1.84 2.36
CA LEU A 29 8.41 1.33 3.05
C LEU A 29 8.83 -0.03 2.49
N ARG A 30 7.87 -0.90 2.21
CA ARG A 30 8.13 -2.27 1.75
C ARG A 30 7.00 -2.79 0.87
N VAL A 31 7.37 -3.67 -0.06
CA VAL A 31 6.44 -4.42 -0.92
C VAL A 31 6.52 -5.87 -0.49
N HIS A 32 5.38 -6.43 -0.10
CA HIS A 32 5.23 -7.81 0.31
C HIS A 32 4.49 -8.56 -0.79
N THR A 33 5.13 -9.59 -1.34
CA THR A 33 4.58 -10.46 -2.38
C THR A 33 4.21 -11.84 -1.85
N THR A 34 4.31 -12.03 -0.55
CA THR A 34 3.95 -13.23 0.20
C THR A 34 3.21 -12.82 1.47
N ASP A 35 2.46 -13.75 2.03
CA ASP A 35 1.74 -13.56 3.29
C ASP A 35 2.62 -12.93 4.37
N VAL A 36 2.07 -11.91 5.03
CA VAL A 36 2.74 -11.15 6.08
C VAL A 36 1.93 -11.25 7.35
N ASP A 37 2.57 -11.63 8.46
CA ASP A 37 1.98 -11.43 9.77
C ASP A 37 2.19 -9.96 10.18
N TYR A 38 1.10 -9.25 10.43
CA TYR A 38 1.15 -7.89 10.93
C TYR A 38 0.13 -7.70 12.05
N LYS A 39 0.61 -7.33 13.23
CA LYS A 39 -0.21 -7.10 14.43
C LYS A 39 -1.13 -8.30 14.77
N GLY A 40 -0.66 -9.53 14.54
CA GLY A 40 -1.41 -10.76 14.80
C GLY A 40 -2.45 -11.11 13.75
N TYR A 41 -2.45 -10.43 12.60
CA TYR A 41 -3.29 -10.76 11.44
C TYR A 41 -2.41 -11.07 10.23
N VAL A 42 -2.72 -12.18 9.57
CA VAL A 42 -2.06 -12.55 8.31
C VAL A 42 -2.68 -11.77 7.16
N HIS A 43 -1.92 -10.85 6.60
CA HIS A 43 -2.24 -10.15 5.38
C HIS A 43 -1.79 -10.98 4.18
N HIS A 44 -2.77 -11.56 3.48
CA HIS A 44 -2.46 -12.31 2.27
C HIS A 44 -1.94 -11.39 1.16
N ALA A 45 -0.76 -11.75 0.64
CA ALA A 45 -0.11 -11.05 -0.46
C ALA A 45 0.48 -12.06 -1.44
N THR A 46 0.38 -11.75 -2.73
CA THR A 46 0.95 -12.57 -3.79
C THR A 46 1.75 -11.70 -4.76
N PRO A 47 2.62 -12.26 -5.62
CA PRO A 47 3.33 -11.49 -6.63
C PRO A 47 2.37 -10.74 -7.56
N ASP A 48 1.22 -11.35 -7.87
CA ASP A 48 0.16 -10.69 -8.59
C ASP A 48 -0.51 -9.63 -7.73
N ASP A 49 -0.89 -9.92 -6.49
CA ASP A 49 -1.64 -9.01 -5.60
C ASP A 49 -0.83 -8.63 -4.35
N PRO A 50 0.22 -7.81 -4.51
CA PRO A 50 1.12 -7.47 -3.42
C PRO A 50 0.46 -6.56 -2.39
N GLN A 51 0.93 -6.69 -1.15
CA GLN A 51 0.63 -5.79 -0.04
C GLN A 51 1.75 -4.76 0.10
N TYR A 52 1.37 -3.51 0.30
CA TYR A 52 2.31 -2.41 0.45
C TYR A 52 2.26 -1.90 1.87
N GLU A 53 3.41 -1.94 2.53
CA GLU A 53 3.61 -1.34 3.84
C GLU A 53 3.97 0.13 3.64
N ILE A 54 3.14 1.02 4.17
CA ILE A 54 3.19 2.45 3.89
C ILE A 54 3.23 3.20 5.21
N LYS A 55 4.20 4.10 5.35
CA LYS A 55 4.26 5.03 6.47
C LYS A 55 3.56 6.32 6.11
N SER A 56 2.63 6.75 6.95
CA SER A 56 1.96 8.04 6.83
C SER A 56 2.98 9.18 6.95
N ASP A 57 2.80 10.24 6.17
CA ASP A 57 3.66 11.43 6.28
C ASP A 57 3.35 12.26 7.52
N LYS A 58 2.09 12.18 7.99
CA LYS A 58 1.59 13.02 9.09
C LYS A 58 1.79 12.37 10.46
N THR A 59 1.94 11.06 10.50
CA THR A 59 1.96 10.28 11.73
C THR A 59 2.95 9.13 11.58
N ASP A 60 3.48 8.60 12.68
CA ASP A 60 4.30 7.37 12.64
C ASP A 60 3.49 6.10 12.38
N HIS A 61 2.24 6.22 11.95
CA HIS A 61 1.38 5.09 11.64
C HIS A 61 1.81 4.41 10.34
N VAL A 62 1.95 3.09 10.43
CA VAL A 62 2.20 2.20 9.30
C VAL A 62 0.92 1.43 8.97
N ALA A 63 0.57 1.42 7.69
CA ALA A 63 -0.59 0.73 7.15
C ALA A 63 -0.18 -0.27 6.06
N LEU A 64 -0.89 -1.39 5.98
CA LEU A 64 -0.77 -2.37 4.91
C LEU A 64 -1.97 -2.24 3.98
N HIS A 65 -1.71 -1.90 2.72
CA HIS A 65 -2.74 -1.74 1.70
C HIS A 65 -2.35 -2.43 0.40
N LYS A 66 -3.34 -2.98 -0.29
CA LYS A 66 -3.17 -3.52 -1.64
C LYS A 66 -3.04 -2.38 -2.66
N GLY A 67 -2.33 -2.64 -3.75
CA GLY A 67 -2.08 -1.63 -4.79
C GLY A 67 -3.35 -0.99 -5.38
N LYS A 68 -4.47 -1.72 -5.39
CA LYS A 68 -5.78 -1.20 -5.84
C LYS A 68 -6.32 -0.03 -5.00
N ALA A 69 -5.92 0.08 -3.73
CA ALA A 69 -6.34 1.15 -2.84
C ALA A 69 -5.44 2.39 -2.92
N LEU A 70 -4.31 2.26 -3.62
CA LEU A 70 -3.27 3.28 -3.65
C LEU A 70 -3.31 4.08 -4.94
N ARG A 71 -2.95 5.35 -4.81
CA ARG A 71 -2.75 6.24 -5.94
C ARG A 71 -1.39 6.89 -5.83
N LEU A 72 -0.54 6.64 -6.83
CA LEU A 72 0.77 7.25 -6.95
C LEU A 72 0.61 8.77 -7.00
N LEU A 73 1.31 9.45 -6.10
CA LEU A 73 1.50 10.89 -6.15
C LEU A 73 2.82 11.12 -6.88
N ARG A 74 2.72 11.67 -8.10
CA ARG A 74 3.89 12.19 -8.80
C ARG A 74 4.05 13.64 -8.36
N SER A 75 5.18 13.95 -7.71
CA SER A 75 5.69 15.31 -7.55
C SER A 75 6.37 15.74 -8.83
#